data_AF-A0A7X6ZFP2-F1
#
_entry.id   AF-A0A7X6ZFP2-F1
#
_cell.length_a   1.000
_cell.length_b   1.000
_cell.length_c   1.000
_cell.angle_alpha   90.00
_cell.angle_beta   90.00
_cell.angle_gamma   90.00
#
_symmetry.space_group_name_H-M   'P 1'
#
loop_
_entity.id
_entity.type
_entity.pdbx_description
1 polymer ?
#
loop_
_entity_poly.entity_id
_entity_poly.type
_entity_poly.pdbx_seq_one_letter_code
_entity_poly.pdbx_strand_id
1 'polypeptide(L)'
;MKIEQKKAIRDYLRQVDPKGLVVKVSPSADWKDGTVWFCDQIRQHRVETQLKGEKWVEAYLIAKLVCQMGYPASAIELQKEYPAGHPITTKPRIDIVVRDQRDEKNEAFLFIEAKDVEKYEEEKKLIEGQLFGLGDHERSSGLKYMVYYTVDFVNGRLEDRAIIIDAEQHATFAAWDMAGQPSLDQMPVGYSMAIKSVYVNKNYEDLGHGQKRLDVDVNRDEFFALRSELHNVLWGGGSATDNDVFNNLVKLFLAKIYDEEFTPEGEPYVFQIVFKDGKPQPPSEIVDKLNSKRKISDGQYEGIFRRAQKEYLEMSDEEIEASQGLDIEKISESKIAYVVERLQGISITENKNKGQGDLLGEFFEAIVRNGFKQSKGQFFTHQNIVLFCILALKLD
;
A
#
# COMPACT_ATOMS: atom_id res chain seq x y z
N MET A 1 -10.39 -16.03 -0.29
CA MET A 1 -9.22 -16.67 -0.94
C MET A 1 -9.59 -17.72 -2.01
N LYS A 2 -9.05 -17.58 -3.22
CA LYS A 2 -9.25 -18.49 -4.38
C LYS A 2 -8.51 -19.83 -4.24
N ILE A 3 -8.99 -20.89 -4.91
CA ILE A 3 -8.39 -22.25 -4.85
C ILE A 3 -6.95 -22.28 -5.38
N GLU A 4 -6.65 -21.53 -6.44
CA GLU A 4 -5.31 -21.50 -7.06
C GLU A 4 -4.26 -20.96 -6.08
N GLN A 5 -4.60 -19.90 -5.36
CA GLN A 5 -3.77 -19.32 -4.30
C GLN A 5 -3.54 -20.32 -3.16
N LYS A 6 -4.58 -21.03 -2.70
CA LYS A 6 -4.43 -22.10 -1.68
C LYS A 6 -3.48 -23.20 -2.15
N LYS A 7 -3.59 -23.62 -3.43
CA LYS A 7 -2.68 -24.61 -4.03
C LYS A 7 -1.25 -24.09 -4.07
N ALA A 8 -1.05 -22.86 -4.51
CA ALA A 8 0.26 -22.21 -4.55
C ALA A 8 0.88 -22.13 -3.14
N ILE A 9 0.10 -21.75 -2.11
CA ILE A 9 0.57 -21.74 -0.72
C ILE A 9 1.00 -23.16 -0.28
N ARG A 10 0.17 -24.18 -0.53
CA ARG A 10 0.53 -25.57 -0.18
C ARG A 10 1.82 -26.01 -0.87
N ASP A 11 2.00 -25.68 -2.14
CA ASP A 11 3.17 -26.07 -2.91
C ASP A 11 4.42 -25.31 -2.45
N TYR A 12 4.29 -24.02 -2.09
CA TYR A 12 5.32 -23.24 -1.40
C TYR A 12 5.74 -23.89 -0.07
N LEU A 13 4.77 -24.30 0.78
CA LEU A 13 5.06 -24.96 2.05
C LEU A 13 5.88 -26.25 1.85
N ARG A 14 5.56 -27.04 0.83
CA ARG A 14 6.33 -28.25 0.48
C ARG A 14 7.73 -27.95 0.00
N GLN A 15 7.97 -26.77 -0.57
CA GLN A 15 9.28 -26.34 -1.02
C GLN A 15 10.16 -25.87 0.15
N VAL A 16 9.62 -25.03 1.04
CA VAL A 16 10.40 -24.40 2.12
C VAL A 16 10.45 -25.24 3.41
N ASP A 17 9.45 -26.10 3.61
CA ASP A 17 9.35 -27.04 4.73
C ASP A 17 8.99 -28.45 4.21
N PRO A 18 9.87 -29.11 3.44
CA PRO A 18 9.56 -30.36 2.74
C PRO A 18 9.24 -31.53 3.69
N LYS A 19 9.68 -31.45 4.95
CA LYS A 19 9.40 -32.45 5.99
C LYS A 19 8.19 -32.06 6.84
N GLY A 20 7.63 -30.87 6.65
CA GLY A 20 6.55 -30.32 7.46
C GLY A 20 6.93 -30.19 8.93
N LEU A 21 8.17 -29.81 9.25
CA LEU A 21 8.63 -29.73 10.64
C LEU A 21 8.13 -28.49 11.36
N VAL A 22 7.72 -27.45 10.63
CA VAL A 22 7.24 -26.17 11.16
C VAL A 22 5.74 -26.04 10.96
N VAL A 23 5.25 -26.25 9.74
CA VAL A 23 3.84 -26.09 9.38
C VAL A 23 3.37 -27.27 8.53
N LYS A 24 2.20 -27.82 8.84
CA LYS A 24 1.52 -28.82 8.00
C LYS A 24 0.10 -28.37 7.70
N VAL A 25 -0.26 -28.35 6.43
CA VAL A 25 -1.62 -28.09 5.97
C VAL A 25 -2.23 -29.34 5.36
N SER A 26 -3.47 -29.65 5.73
CA SER A 26 -4.26 -30.76 5.23
C SER A 26 -5.60 -30.24 4.71
N PRO A 27 -5.64 -29.66 3.50
CA PRO A 27 -6.90 -29.22 2.89
C PRO A 27 -7.81 -30.42 2.58
N SER A 28 -9.11 -30.20 2.65
CA SER A 28 -10.10 -31.18 2.17
C SER A 28 -10.07 -31.31 0.65
N ALA A 29 -10.76 -32.33 0.13
CA ALA A 29 -10.79 -32.62 -1.30
C ALA A 29 -11.36 -31.45 -2.14
N ASP A 30 -12.30 -30.67 -1.59
CA ASP A 30 -12.93 -29.54 -2.28
C ASP A 30 -12.28 -28.19 -1.96
N TRP A 31 -11.22 -28.18 -1.14
CA TRP A 31 -10.46 -26.99 -0.74
C TRP A 31 -11.26 -25.90 -0.01
N LYS A 32 -12.46 -26.22 0.51
CA LYS A 32 -13.26 -25.27 1.29
C LYS A 32 -12.82 -25.20 2.74
N ASP A 33 -12.37 -26.31 3.29
CA ASP A 33 -11.93 -26.49 4.66
C ASP A 33 -10.65 -27.32 4.73
N GLY A 34 -10.24 -27.67 5.95
CA GLY A 34 -9.02 -28.43 6.20
C GLY A 34 -8.48 -28.17 7.60
N THR A 35 -7.32 -28.76 7.87
CA THR A 35 -6.62 -28.57 9.14
C THR A 35 -5.21 -28.05 8.95
N VAL A 36 -4.79 -27.17 9.85
CA VAL A 36 -3.39 -26.73 9.99
C VAL A 36 -2.82 -27.25 11.31
N TRP A 37 -1.54 -27.57 11.27
CA TRP A 37 -0.72 -27.86 12.44
C TRP A 37 0.53 -27.00 12.40
N PHE A 38 0.92 -26.50 13.58
CA PHE A 38 2.16 -25.76 13.83
C PHE A 38 3.01 -26.55 14.82
N CYS A 39 4.33 -26.47 14.69
CA CYS A 39 5.24 -27.21 15.56
C CYS A 39 5.16 -26.76 17.03
N ASP A 40 5.49 -27.69 17.94
CA ASP A 40 5.32 -27.48 19.39
C ASP A 40 6.23 -26.39 19.98
N GLN A 41 7.25 -25.95 19.23
CA GLN A 41 8.07 -24.80 19.61
C GLN A 41 7.32 -23.47 19.45
N ILE A 42 6.35 -23.40 18.54
CA ILE A 42 5.52 -22.21 18.36
C ILE A 42 4.48 -22.16 19.49
N ARG A 43 4.49 -21.07 20.25
CA ARG A 43 3.57 -20.90 21.37
C ARG A 43 2.18 -20.51 20.86
N GLN A 44 1.21 -21.40 21.00
CA GLN A 44 -0.19 -21.11 20.67
C GLN A 44 -0.97 -20.76 21.94
N HIS A 45 -1.39 -19.49 22.08
CA HIS A 45 -2.26 -19.07 23.20
C HIS A 45 -3.68 -19.59 23.03
N ARG A 46 -4.09 -19.81 21.78
CA ARG A 46 -5.32 -20.51 21.40
C ARG A 46 -5.01 -21.46 20.26
N VAL A 47 -5.42 -22.72 20.43
CA VAL A 47 -5.26 -23.73 19.37
C VAL A 47 -6.38 -23.55 18.35
N GLU A 48 -6.02 -23.08 17.15
CA GLU A 48 -6.92 -22.94 16.02
C GLU A 48 -6.44 -23.81 14.86
N THR A 49 -7.09 -24.95 14.67
CA THR A 49 -6.70 -25.92 13.65
C THR A 49 -7.45 -25.76 12.34
N GLN A 50 -8.52 -24.97 12.29
CA GLN A 50 -9.35 -24.86 11.09
C GLN A 50 -8.71 -23.99 10.03
N LEU A 51 -8.56 -24.55 8.83
CA LEU A 51 -7.85 -23.92 7.73
C LEU A 51 -8.82 -23.07 6.88
N LYS A 52 -9.13 -21.87 7.39
CA LYS A 52 -9.95 -20.82 6.74
C LYS A 52 -9.07 -19.72 6.13
N GLY A 53 -9.67 -18.76 5.42
CA GLY A 53 -8.99 -17.70 4.65
C GLY A 53 -7.70 -17.14 5.27
N GLU A 54 -7.80 -16.47 6.42
CA GLU A 54 -6.66 -15.90 7.16
C GLU A 54 -5.65 -16.97 7.62
N LYS A 55 -6.12 -18.17 7.97
CA LYS A 55 -5.24 -19.24 8.44
C LYS A 55 -4.33 -19.80 7.34
N TRP A 56 -4.71 -19.70 6.06
CA TRP A 56 -3.79 -19.97 4.94
C TRP A 56 -2.65 -18.96 4.90
N VAL A 57 -2.96 -17.68 5.16
CA VAL A 57 -1.97 -16.58 5.20
C VAL A 57 -1.03 -16.76 6.38
N GLU A 58 -1.56 -17.08 7.57
CA GLU A 58 -0.74 -17.42 8.74
C GLU A 58 0.18 -18.62 8.46
N ALA A 59 -0.34 -19.70 7.86
CA ALA A 59 0.46 -20.88 7.54
C ALA A 59 1.62 -20.55 6.59
N TYR A 60 1.35 -19.79 5.53
CA TYR A 60 2.38 -19.29 4.61
C TYR A 60 3.42 -18.44 5.34
N LEU A 61 2.97 -17.43 6.10
CA LEU A 61 3.85 -16.46 6.74
C LEU A 61 4.72 -17.12 7.82
N ILE A 62 4.19 -18.04 8.61
CA ILE A 62 4.96 -18.75 9.64
C ILE A 62 6.07 -19.60 9.03
N ALA A 63 5.77 -20.35 7.97
CA ALA A 63 6.78 -21.12 7.27
C ALA A 63 7.86 -20.19 6.67
N LYS A 64 7.46 -19.03 6.13
CA LYS A 64 8.39 -18.04 5.62
C LYS A 64 9.31 -17.48 6.70
N LEU A 65 8.73 -17.02 7.82
CA LEU A 65 9.45 -16.45 8.96
C LEU A 65 10.52 -17.43 9.47
N VAL A 66 10.14 -18.70 9.67
CA VAL A 66 11.06 -19.70 10.23
C VAL A 66 12.05 -20.24 9.19
N CYS A 67 11.56 -20.69 8.04
CA CYS A 67 12.38 -21.47 7.09
C CYS A 67 13.21 -20.59 6.14
N GLN A 68 12.83 -19.33 5.93
CA GLN A 68 13.53 -18.45 4.98
C GLN A 68 14.09 -17.20 5.65
N MET A 69 13.40 -16.66 6.64
CA MET A 69 13.80 -15.39 7.27
C MET A 69 14.64 -15.60 8.54
N GLY A 70 14.82 -16.82 9.01
CA GLY A 70 15.77 -17.13 10.09
C GLY A 70 15.26 -16.81 11.50
N TYR A 71 13.95 -16.66 11.69
CA TYR A 71 13.38 -16.56 13.03
C TYR A 71 13.27 -17.94 13.69
N PRO A 72 13.70 -18.12 14.95
CA PRO A 72 13.45 -19.35 15.68
C PRO A 72 11.95 -19.60 15.83
N ALA A 73 11.49 -20.83 15.64
CA ALA A 73 10.09 -21.20 15.88
C ALA A 73 9.66 -20.90 17.34
N SER A 74 10.60 -21.03 18.29
CA SER A 74 10.42 -20.67 19.70
C SER A 74 10.19 -19.18 19.96
N ALA A 75 10.49 -18.31 19.00
CA ALA A 75 10.25 -16.88 19.10
C ALA A 75 8.83 -16.48 18.69
N ILE A 76 8.05 -17.39 18.11
CA ILE A 76 6.74 -17.08 17.55
C ILE A 76 5.64 -17.44 18.55
N GLU A 77 4.76 -16.47 18.83
CA GLU A 77 3.52 -16.64 19.56
C GLU A 77 2.32 -16.43 18.62
N LEU A 78 1.31 -17.30 18.68
CA LEU A 78 0.09 -17.21 17.90
C LEU A 78 -1.12 -16.86 18.76
N GLN A 79 -2.02 -16.05 18.20
CA GLN A 79 -3.36 -15.76 18.73
C GLN A 79 -3.30 -15.18 20.17
N LYS A 80 -2.36 -14.28 20.42
CA LYS A 80 -2.10 -13.73 21.75
C LYS A 80 -3.20 -12.75 22.13
N GLU A 81 -3.85 -13.00 23.26
CA GLU A 81 -4.94 -12.16 23.78
C GLU A 81 -4.40 -10.96 24.56
N TYR A 82 -5.10 -9.84 24.44
CA TYR A 82 -4.85 -8.62 25.21
C TYR A 82 -6.09 -8.25 26.04
N PRO A 83 -5.91 -7.54 27.17
CA PRO A 83 -7.04 -7.04 27.95
C PRO A 83 -7.91 -6.08 27.11
N ALA A 84 -9.21 -6.34 27.04
CA ALA A 84 -10.20 -5.35 26.63
C ALA A 84 -10.89 -4.73 27.86
N GLY A 85 -11.38 -3.50 27.73
CA GLY A 85 -12.21 -2.87 28.76
C GLY A 85 -13.40 -3.74 29.19
N HIS A 86 -13.84 -3.58 30.44
CA HIS A 86 -14.92 -4.37 31.06
C HIS A 86 -16.29 -4.19 30.36
N PRO A 87 -17.13 -5.24 30.24
CA PRO A 87 -16.85 -6.64 30.01
C PRO A 87 -17.24 -7.05 28.58
N ILE A 88 -16.26 -7.34 27.72
CA ILE A 88 -16.49 -7.94 26.39
C ILE A 88 -16.32 -9.45 26.48
N THR A 89 -17.25 -10.21 25.90
CA THR A 89 -17.28 -11.69 25.89
C THR A 89 -16.15 -12.34 25.08
N THR A 90 -15.48 -11.56 24.23
CA THR A 90 -14.37 -12.01 23.39
C THR A 90 -13.21 -11.06 23.59
N LYS A 91 -12.07 -11.58 24.06
CA LYS A 91 -10.87 -10.77 24.21
C LYS A 91 -10.27 -10.48 22.83
N PRO A 92 -9.84 -9.24 22.57
CA PRO A 92 -9.11 -8.92 21.35
C PRO A 92 -7.76 -9.65 21.37
N ARG A 93 -7.26 -9.94 20.18
CA ARG A 93 -6.05 -10.72 20.00
C ARG A 93 -5.32 -10.27 18.75
N ILE A 94 -4.03 -10.54 18.73
CA ILE A 94 -3.17 -10.40 17.56
C ILE A 94 -2.85 -11.80 17.00
N ASP A 95 -2.71 -11.91 15.69
CA ASP A 95 -2.49 -13.21 15.05
C ASP A 95 -1.11 -13.79 15.32
N ILE A 96 -0.06 -12.99 15.12
CA ILE A 96 1.33 -13.43 15.26
C ILE A 96 2.14 -12.37 16.00
N VAL A 97 2.90 -12.80 17.00
CA VAL A 97 3.97 -12.01 17.62
C VAL A 97 5.29 -12.74 17.43
N VAL A 98 6.31 -12.05 16.94
CA VAL A 98 7.69 -12.55 16.90
C VAL A 98 8.50 -11.84 17.96
N ARG A 99 9.08 -12.59 18.89
CA ARG A 99 9.92 -12.08 19.97
C ARG A 99 11.37 -11.90 19.54
N ASP A 100 12.01 -10.86 20.05
CA ASP A 100 13.46 -10.73 19.96
C ASP A 100 14.16 -11.57 21.02
N GLN A 101 14.70 -12.71 20.60
CA GLN A 101 15.43 -13.65 21.48
C GLN A 101 16.93 -13.41 21.49
N ARG A 102 17.44 -12.34 20.87
CA ARG A 102 18.86 -11.99 20.91
C ARG A 102 19.28 -11.48 22.29
N ASP A 103 18.34 -10.82 22.98
CA ASP A 103 18.53 -10.26 24.31
C ASP A 103 17.55 -10.90 25.32
N GLU A 104 17.88 -10.83 26.61
CA GLU A 104 17.08 -11.44 27.69
C GLU A 104 15.69 -10.83 27.87
N LYS A 105 15.46 -9.65 27.29
CA LYS A 105 14.20 -8.90 27.45
C LYS A 105 13.02 -9.52 26.71
N ASN A 106 13.26 -10.32 25.67
CA ASN A 106 12.23 -11.02 24.90
C ASN A 106 11.11 -10.06 24.38
N GLU A 107 11.54 -8.92 23.85
CA GLU A 107 10.68 -7.82 23.38
C GLU A 107 9.88 -8.22 22.14
N ALA A 108 8.75 -7.56 21.88
CA ALA A 108 7.97 -7.81 20.65
C ALA A 108 8.67 -7.18 19.44
N PHE A 109 9.26 -7.98 18.56
CA PHE A 109 9.92 -7.46 17.37
C PHE A 109 8.92 -7.22 16.23
N LEU A 110 8.11 -8.24 15.90
CA LEU A 110 7.02 -8.13 14.93
C LEU A 110 5.68 -8.36 15.62
N PHE A 111 4.71 -7.50 15.32
CA PHE A 111 3.33 -7.58 15.81
C PHE A 111 2.40 -7.56 14.61
N ILE A 112 1.92 -8.74 14.22
CA ILE A 112 1.37 -8.99 12.89
C ILE A 112 -0.10 -9.37 12.96
N GLU A 113 -0.91 -8.62 12.22
CA GLU A 113 -2.30 -8.94 11.90
C GLU A 113 -2.35 -9.47 10.45
N ALA A 114 -2.86 -10.68 10.26
CA ALA A 114 -2.94 -11.32 8.94
C ALA A 114 -4.37 -11.25 8.40
N LYS A 115 -4.52 -10.98 7.10
CA LYS A 115 -5.84 -10.90 6.44
C LYS A 115 -5.94 -11.80 5.24
N ASP A 116 -7.13 -12.37 5.01
CA ASP A 116 -7.49 -12.91 3.70
C ASP A 116 -7.34 -11.78 2.66
N VAL A 117 -6.74 -12.09 1.52
CA VAL A 117 -6.49 -11.12 0.44
C VAL A 117 -7.76 -10.36 0.03
N GLU A 118 -8.92 -11.03 0.03
CA GLU A 118 -10.21 -10.42 -0.34
C GLU A 118 -10.70 -9.36 0.66
N LYS A 119 -10.21 -9.41 1.89
CA LYS A 119 -10.58 -8.48 2.97
C LYS A 119 -9.51 -7.44 3.24
N TYR A 120 -8.31 -7.64 2.72
CA TYR A 120 -7.13 -6.85 3.06
C TYR A 120 -7.39 -5.35 2.88
N GLU A 121 -7.94 -4.93 1.73
CA GLU A 121 -8.23 -3.52 1.44
C GLU A 121 -9.35 -2.94 2.31
N GLU A 122 -10.49 -3.64 2.44
CA GLU A 122 -11.64 -3.14 3.21
C GLU A 122 -11.32 -3.00 4.71
N GLU A 123 -10.56 -3.94 5.26
CA GLU A 123 -10.25 -4.01 6.68
C GLU A 123 -9.04 -3.14 7.08
N LYS A 124 -8.38 -2.42 6.16
CA LYS A 124 -7.30 -1.46 6.50
C LYS A 124 -7.73 -0.41 7.53
N LYS A 125 -9.00 0.00 7.50
CA LYS A 125 -9.60 0.90 8.49
C LYS A 125 -9.51 0.39 9.93
N LEU A 126 -9.24 -0.90 10.13
CA LEU A 126 -9.10 -1.54 11.44
C LEU A 126 -7.67 -1.47 12.01
N ILE A 127 -6.69 -0.97 11.24
CA ILE A 127 -5.28 -0.84 11.67
C ILE A 127 -5.17 -0.08 13.00
N GLU A 128 -5.94 1.01 13.17
CA GLU A 128 -5.95 1.78 14.41
C GLU A 128 -6.27 0.90 15.63
N GLY A 129 -7.31 0.07 15.55
CA GLY A 129 -7.72 -0.78 16.66
C GLY A 129 -6.85 -2.03 16.83
N GLN A 130 -6.56 -2.74 15.72
CA GLN A 130 -5.93 -4.05 15.75
C GLN A 130 -4.40 -3.98 15.91
N LEU A 131 -3.76 -2.95 15.36
CA LEU A 131 -2.31 -2.77 15.49
C LEU A 131 -1.98 -1.75 16.58
N PHE A 132 -2.40 -0.50 16.44
CA PHE A 132 -2.03 0.52 17.44
C PHE A 132 -2.70 0.24 18.79
N GLY A 133 -4.00 0.00 18.81
CA GLY A 133 -4.75 -0.23 20.04
C GLY A 133 -4.28 -1.45 20.84
N LEU A 134 -3.94 -2.57 20.17
CA LEU A 134 -3.42 -3.76 20.85
C LEU A 134 -1.91 -3.70 21.09
N GLY A 135 -1.15 -3.15 20.15
CA GLY A 135 0.29 -3.02 20.21
C GLY A 135 0.77 -2.11 21.34
N ASP A 136 -0.05 -1.18 21.80
CA ASP A 136 0.25 -0.33 22.97
C ASP A 136 0.56 -1.15 24.24
N HIS A 137 0.01 -2.36 24.38
CA HIS A 137 0.34 -3.27 25.48
C HIS A 137 1.77 -3.84 25.41
N GLU A 138 2.39 -3.85 24.23
CA GLU A 138 3.77 -4.30 24.02
C GLU A 138 4.76 -3.14 23.86
N ARG A 139 4.25 -1.90 23.74
CA ARG A 139 5.06 -0.73 23.42
C ARG A 139 6.12 -0.42 24.49
N SER A 140 5.74 -0.49 25.77
CA SER A 140 6.68 -0.28 26.88
C SER A 140 7.77 -1.35 26.96
N SER A 141 7.54 -2.52 26.36
CA SER A 141 8.50 -3.60 26.20
C SER A 141 9.23 -3.59 24.86
N GLY A 142 9.32 -2.46 24.16
CA GLY A 142 10.17 -2.34 22.97
C GLY A 142 9.55 -2.87 21.67
N LEU A 143 8.23 -2.74 21.48
CA LEU A 143 7.59 -3.09 20.20
C LEU A 143 8.28 -2.37 19.02
N LYS A 144 8.86 -3.15 18.09
CA LYS A 144 9.60 -2.56 16.95
C LYS A 144 8.75 -2.31 15.71
N TYR A 145 8.10 -3.35 15.18
CA TYR A 145 7.27 -3.23 13.97
C TYR A 145 5.86 -3.76 14.18
N MET A 146 4.87 -2.95 13.78
CA MET A 146 3.49 -3.41 13.57
C MET A 146 3.31 -3.72 12.09
N VAL A 147 2.65 -4.83 11.79
CA VAL A 147 2.57 -5.37 10.43
C VAL A 147 1.13 -5.75 10.12
N TYR A 148 0.55 -5.13 9.11
CA TYR A 148 -0.70 -5.57 8.52
C TYR A 148 -0.37 -6.35 7.24
N TYR A 149 -0.70 -7.64 7.19
CA TYR A 149 -0.12 -8.57 6.22
C TYR A 149 -1.16 -9.37 5.44
N THR A 150 -0.90 -9.58 4.16
CA THR A 150 -1.50 -10.65 3.37
C THR A 150 -0.51 -11.23 2.36
N VAL A 151 -0.88 -12.32 1.72
CA VAL A 151 -0.17 -12.89 0.57
C VAL A 151 -1.15 -12.94 -0.59
N ASP A 152 -0.76 -12.41 -1.74
CA ASP A 152 -1.54 -12.44 -2.97
C ASP A 152 -0.99 -13.50 -3.94
N PHE A 153 -1.76 -13.86 -4.97
CA PHE A 153 -1.34 -14.74 -6.05
C PHE A 153 -1.51 -14.04 -7.40
N VAL A 154 -0.44 -13.40 -7.86
CA VAL A 154 -0.41 -12.52 -9.03
C VAL A 154 0.56 -13.08 -10.06
N ASN A 155 0.16 -13.13 -11.33
CA ASN A 155 0.97 -13.67 -12.44
C ASN A 155 1.60 -15.04 -12.15
N GLY A 156 0.87 -15.92 -11.46
CA GLY A 156 1.31 -17.28 -11.12
C GLY A 156 2.32 -17.38 -9.98
N ARG A 157 2.56 -16.29 -9.23
CA ARG A 157 3.50 -16.23 -8.11
C ARG A 157 2.81 -15.74 -6.85
N LEU A 158 3.28 -16.23 -5.70
CA LEU A 158 2.87 -15.68 -4.40
C LEU A 158 3.67 -14.41 -4.15
N GLU A 159 2.98 -13.32 -3.81
CA GLU A 159 3.59 -12.03 -3.51
C GLU A 159 3.13 -11.55 -2.14
N ASP A 160 4.07 -11.14 -1.29
CA ASP A 160 3.73 -10.54 -0.01
C ASP A 160 3.16 -9.14 -0.23
N ARG A 161 2.10 -8.82 0.50
CA ARG A 161 1.58 -7.46 0.59
C ARG A 161 1.49 -7.09 2.07
N ALA A 162 2.28 -6.10 2.47
CA ALA A 162 2.39 -5.68 3.86
C ALA A 162 2.35 -4.16 3.98
N ILE A 163 1.71 -3.66 5.04
CA ILE A 163 1.92 -2.33 5.59
C ILE A 163 2.71 -2.54 6.88
N ILE A 164 4.01 -2.18 6.86
CA ILE A 164 4.89 -2.30 8.02
C ILE A 164 5.13 -0.90 8.60
N ILE A 165 4.83 -0.74 9.89
CA ILE A 165 4.91 0.52 10.62
C ILE A 165 5.98 0.38 11.68
N ASP A 166 6.99 1.26 11.65
CA ASP A 166 7.97 1.37 12.74
C ASP A 166 7.30 2.02 13.96
N ALA A 167 7.06 1.21 14.99
CA ALA A 167 6.31 1.62 16.16
C ALA A 167 7.08 2.64 17.02
N GLU A 168 8.41 2.71 16.90
CA GLU A 168 9.21 3.73 17.57
C GLU A 168 9.09 5.10 16.88
N GLN A 169 9.02 5.11 15.54
CA GLN A 169 8.84 6.33 14.76
C GLN A 169 7.41 6.86 14.85
N HIS A 170 6.43 5.95 14.95
CA HIS A 170 5.02 6.29 15.01
C HIS A 170 4.37 5.69 16.25
N ALA A 171 4.40 6.46 17.34
CA ALA A 171 3.90 6.02 18.64
C ALA A 171 2.36 5.87 18.70
N THR A 172 1.61 6.61 17.88
CA THR A 172 0.15 6.58 17.85
C THR A 172 -0.35 6.59 16.42
N PHE A 173 -1.58 6.13 16.20
CA PHE A 173 -2.23 6.18 14.90
C PHE A 173 -2.28 7.62 14.36
N ALA A 174 -2.64 8.59 15.21
CA ALA A 174 -2.66 10.01 14.83
C ALA A 174 -1.28 10.53 14.38
N ALA A 175 -0.19 10.12 15.03
CA ALA A 175 1.16 10.51 14.61
C ALA A 175 1.56 9.88 13.27
N TRP A 176 1.14 8.64 13.02
CA TRP A 176 1.33 7.97 11.73
C TRP A 176 0.50 8.63 10.62
N ASP A 177 -0.76 8.95 10.91
CA ASP A 177 -1.68 9.62 9.99
C ASP A 177 -1.20 11.02 9.60
N MET A 178 -0.75 11.82 10.57
CA MET A 178 -0.14 13.13 10.32
C MET A 178 1.13 13.05 9.47
N ALA A 179 1.85 11.93 9.48
CA ALA A 179 3.01 11.71 8.62
C ALA A 179 2.64 11.28 7.18
N GLY A 180 1.35 11.13 6.87
CA GLY A 180 0.88 10.63 5.58
C GLY A 180 0.80 9.10 5.49
N GLN A 181 0.73 8.43 6.64
CA GLN A 181 0.70 6.97 6.76
C GLN A 181 1.83 6.24 5.99
N PRO A 182 3.10 6.67 6.16
CA PRO A 182 4.23 6.03 5.49
C PRO A 182 4.36 4.58 5.94
N SER A 183 4.66 3.67 5.04
CA SER A 183 4.81 2.25 5.36
C SER A 183 6.05 1.66 4.72
N LEU A 184 6.70 0.69 5.37
CA LEU A 184 7.73 -0.17 4.79
C LEU A 184 7.03 -1.39 4.15
N ASP A 185 7.70 -2.04 3.18
CA ASP A 185 7.05 -3.09 2.38
C ASP A 185 7.64 -4.49 2.62
N GLN A 186 8.92 -4.57 2.98
CA GLN A 186 9.64 -5.83 3.12
C GLN A 186 9.90 -6.15 4.58
N MET A 187 9.43 -7.33 4.98
CA MET A 187 9.65 -7.88 6.31
C MET A 187 11.16 -8.07 6.57
N PRO A 188 11.65 -7.76 7.78
CA PRO A 188 13.07 -7.86 8.11
C PRO A 188 13.55 -9.31 8.12
N VAL A 189 14.72 -9.59 7.54
CA VAL A 189 15.35 -10.93 7.61
C VAL A 189 16.07 -11.04 8.95
N GLY A 190 15.71 -12.06 9.73
CA GLY A 190 16.05 -12.14 11.14
C GLY A 190 15.63 -10.85 11.83
N TYR A 191 16.50 -10.28 12.64
CA TYR A 191 16.18 -9.06 13.37
C TYR A 191 16.83 -7.81 12.75
N SER A 192 16.91 -7.76 11.41
CA SER A 192 17.37 -6.59 10.64
C SER A 192 16.31 -5.48 10.59
N MET A 193 16.58 -4.38 9.90
CA MET A 193 15.55 -3.38 9.63
C MET A 193 14.61 -3.83 8.50
N ALA A 194 13.34 -3.45 8.61
CA ALA A 194 12.39 -3.52 7.50
C ALA A 194 12.73 -2.47 6.43
N ILE A 195 12.38 -2.74 5.18
CA ILE A 195 12.83 -1.94 4.03
C ILE A 195 11.64 -1.44 3.21
N LYS A 196 11.69 -0.17 2.76
CA LYS A 196 10.81 0.35 1.72
C LYS A 196 11.33 -0.10 0.35
N SER A 197 10.46 -0.67 -0.47
CA SER A 197 10.82 -1.01 -1.84
C SER A 197 10.95 0.27 -2.68
N VAL A 198 11.94 0.31 -3.55
CA VAL A 198 12.13 1.43 -4.48
C VAL A 198 11.52 1.05 -5.82
N TYR A 199 10.59 1.87 -6.32
CA TYR A 199 9.99 1.68 -7.62
C TYR A 199 10.94 2.21 -8.71
N VAL A 200 11.29 1.36 -9.67
CA VAL A 200 12.28 1.66 -10.71
C VAL A 200 11.73 1.34 -12.10
N ASN A 201 12.14 2.14 -13.09
CA ASN A 201 11.82 1.88 -14.49
C ASN A 201 12.74 0.79 -15.04
N LYS A 202 12.44 -0.48 -14.74
CA LYS A 202 13.21 -1.65 -15.20
C LYS A 202 12.29 -2.82 -15.56
N ASN A 203 12.81 -3.69 -16.41
CA ASN A 203 12.20 -5.00 -16.64
C ASN A 203 12.32 -5.89 -15.40
N TYR A 204 11.41 -6.85 -15.25
CA TYR A 204 11.39 -7.78 -14.12
C TYR A 204 12.70 -8.53 -13.92
N GLU A 205 13.37 -8.90 -15.02
CA GLU A 205 14.60 -9.70 -15.01
C GLU A 205 15.81 -8.91 -14.47
N ASP A 206 15.72 -7.57 -14.47
CA ASP A 206 16.80 -6.65 -14.10
C ASP A 206 16.60 -6.01 -12.72
N LEU A 207 15.54 -6.39 -12.00
CA LEU A 207 15.25 -5.86 -10.66
C LEU A 207 16.27 -6.38 -9.64
N GLY A 208 16.93 -5.44 -8.96
CA GLY A 208 17.79 -5.73 -7.82
C GLY A 208 17.00 -5.99 -6.54
N HIS A 209 17.70 -6.43 -5.50
CA HIS A 209 17.12 -6.56 -4.16
C HIS A 209 16.55 -5.22 -3.68
N GLY A 210 15.33 -5.23 -3.13
CA GLY A 210 14.67 -4.00 -2.69
C GLY A 210 13.99 -3.19 -3.80
N GLN A 211 14.12 -3.60 -5.06
CA GLN A 211 13.51 -2.90 -6.20
C GLN A 211 12.17 -3.55 -6.58
N LYS A 212 11.21 -2.72 -6.99
CA LYS A 212 9.94 -3.14 -7.58
C LYS A 212 9.67 -2.34 -8.85
N ARG A 213 8.82 -2.88 -9.71
CA ARG A 213 8.21 -2.12 -10.81
C ARG A 213 6.83 -1.60 -10.36
N LEU A 214 6.25 -0.73 -11.15
CA LEU A 214 4.85 -0.32 -10.98
C LEU A 214 3.90 -1.47 -11.28
N ASP A 215 2.84 -1.59 -10.48
CA ASP A 215 1.77 -2.53 -10.70
C ASP A 215 0.89 -2.08 -11.87
N VAL A 216 0.82 -2.93 -12.89
CA VAL A 216 0.07 -2.72 -14.14
C VAL A 216 -1.19 -3.58 -14.20
N ASP A 217 -1.53 -4.32 -13.14
CA ASP A 217 -2.64 -5.28 -13.11
C ASP A 217 -3.77 -4.85 -12.16
N VAL A 218 -3.70 -3.62 -11.64
CA VAL A 218 -4.77 -3.04 -10.82
C VAL A 218 -6.08 -3.10 -11.59
N ASN A 219 -7.08 -3.76 -11.02
CA ASN A 219 -8.37 -3.92 -11.67
C ASN A 219 -9.29 -2.71 -11.45
N ARG A 220 -10.41 -2.68 -12.16
CA ARG A 220 -11.36 -1.57 -12.12
C ARG A 220 -11.88 -1.30 -10.69
N ASP A 221 -12.30 -2.33 -9.96
CA ASP A 221 -12.88 -2.19 -8.62
C ASP A 221 -11.84 -1.67 -7.61
N GLU A 222 -10.61 -2.17 -7.68
CA GLU A 222 -9.49 -1.69 -6.88
C GLU A 222 -9.18 -0.21 -7.18
N PHE A 223 -9.16 0.16 -8.45
CA PHE A 223 -8.91 1.54 -8.86
C PHE A 223 -10.04 2.49 -8.39
N PHE A 224 -11.30 2.05 -8.42
CA PHE A 224 -12.44 2.81 -7.88
C PHE A 224 -12.44 2.92 -6.36
N ALA A 225 -12.00 1.88 -5.65
CA ALA A 225 -11.83 1.92 -4.20
C ALA A 225 -10.75 2.94 -3.83
N LEU A 226 -9.58 2.86 -4.49
CA LEU A 226 -8.48 3.81 -4.34
C LEU A 226 -8.93 5.25 -4.63
N ARG A 227 -9.66 5.48 -5.72
CA ARG A 227 -10.25 6.80 -6.02
C ARG A 227 -11.07 7.36 -4.86
N SER A 228 -11.94 6.53 -4.30
CA SER A 228 -12.85 6.93 -3.23
C SER A 228 -12.09 7.20 -1.93
N GLU A 229 -11.08 6.38 -1.63
CA GLU A 229 -10.13 6.59 -0.53
C GLU A 229 -9.39 7.93 -0.67
N LEU A 230 -8.76 8.19 -1.82
CA LEU A 230 -8.02 9.43 -2.08
C LEU A 230 -8.92 10.67 -1.97
N HIS A 231 -10.13 10.62 -2.55
CA HIS A 231 -11.09 11.72 -2.44
C HIS A 231 -11.47 11.98 -0.98
N ASN A 232 -11.82 10.93 -0.21
CA ASN A 232 -12.22 11.07 1.19
C ASN A 232 -11.11 11.68 2.06
N VAL A 233 -9.86 11.24 1.87
CA VAL A 233 -8.71 11.77 2.61
C VAL A 233 -8.46 13.23 2.26
N LEU A 234 -8.47 13.58 0.98
CA LEU A 234 -8.29 14.96 0.54
C LEU A 234 -9.43 15.86 1.06
N TRP A 235 -10.68 15.40 0.96
CA TRP A 235 -11.87 16.12 1.42
C TRP A 235 -11.87 16.36 2.94
N GLY A 236 -11.43 15.37 3.73
CA GLY A 236 -11.22 15.49 5.17
C GLY A 236 -12.45 15.98 5.94
N GLY A 237 -13.62 15.37 5.70
CA GLY A 237 -14.84 15.69 6.45
C GLY A 237 -15.49 17.04 6.11
N GLY A 238 -15.18 17.61 4.94
CA GLY A 238 -15.70 18.93 4.51
C GLY A 238 -14.72 20.08 4.75
N SER A 239 -13.50 19.78 5.21
CA SER A 239 -12.41 20.76 5.36
C SER A 239 -11.98 21.39 4.02
N ALA A 240 -12.10 20.63 2.92
CA ALA A 240 -11.83 21.07 1.56
C ALA A 240 -13.09 20.91 0.68
N THR A 241 -13.24 21.76 -0.33
CA THR A 241 -14.33 21.61 -1.30
C THR A 241 -13.99 20.54 -2.35
N ASP A 242 -14.99 19.97 -3.01
CA ASP A 242 -14.76 19.01 -4.11
C ASP A 242 -13.90 19.59 -5.24
N ASN A 243 -13.98 20.91 -5.46
CA ASN A 243 -13.14 21.60 -6.43
C ASN A 243 -11.68 21.66 -5.97
N ASP A 244 -11.42 21.89 -4.68
CA ASP A 244 -10.06 21.88 -4.13
C ASP A 244 -9.43 20.48 -4.22
N VAL A 245 -10.24 19.45 -3.92
CA VAL A 245 -9.85 18.04 -4.04
C VAL A 245 -9.53 17.69 -5.49
N PHE A 246 -10.45 18.00 -6.42
CA PHE A 246 -10.27 17.72 -7.84
C PHE A 246 -9.02 18.42 -8.40
N ASN A 247 -8.85 19.71 -8.11
CA ASN A 247 -7.73 20.48 -8.63
C ASN A 247 -6.38 19.94 -8.14
N ASN A 248 -6.25 19.56 -6.86
CA ASN A 248 -5.01 18.98 -6.36
C ASN A 248 -4.78 17.57 -6.91
N LEU A 249 -5.82 16.75 -6.98
CA LEU A 249 -5.68 15.39 -7.49
C LEU A 249 -5.27 15.35 -8.96
N VAL A 250 -5.86 16.21 -9.82
CA VAL A 250 -5.43 16.35 -11.22
C VAL A 250 -3.96 16.73 -11.32
N LYS A 251 -3.49 17.67 -10.49
CA LYS A 251 -2.08 18.08 -10.46
C LYS A 251 -1.14 16.94 -10.03
N LEU A 252 -1.55 16.16 -9.02
CA LEU A 252 -0.79 14.98 -8.57
C LEU A 252 -0.75 13.88 -9.63
N PHE A 253 -1.86 13.63 -10.32
CA PHE A 253 -1.90 12.69 -11.43
C PHE A 253 -1.04 13.16 -12.60
N LEU A 254 -1.09 14.45 -12.96
CA LEU A 254 -0.26 15.00 -14.03
C LEU A 254 1.24 14.85 -13.71
N ALA A 255 1.62 15.12 -12.45
CA ALA A 255 2.98 14.88 -11.98
C ALA A 255 3.39 13.41 -12.07
N LYS A 256 2.51 12.48 -11.68
CA LYS A 256 2.77 11.05 -11.75
C LYS A 256 2.85 10.53 -13.18
N ILE A 257 1.95 10.95 -14.06
CA ILE A 257 1.96 10.58 -15.49
C ILE A 257 3.26 11.06 -16.15
N TYR A 258 3.68 12.29 -15.85
CA TYR A 258 4.97 12.79 -16.31
C TYR A 258 6.14 11.93 -15.80
N ASP A 259 6.15 11.60 -14.52
CA ASP A 259 7.21 10.79 -13.93
C ASP A 259 7.26 9.37 -14.51
N GLU A 260 6.11 8.73 -14.76
CA GLU A 260 6.05 7.41 -15.40
C GLU A 260 6.62 7.41 -16.82
N GLU A 261 6.31 8.44 -17.61
CA GLU A 261 6.70 8.54 -19.03
C GLU A 261 8.17 8.93 -19.20
N PHE A 262 8.67 9.86 -18.38
CA PHE A 262 9.97 10.51 -18.60
C PHE A 262 11.08 10.01 -17.67
N THR A 263 10.81 9.09 -16.72
CA THR A 263 11.87 8.47 -15.92
C THR A 263 12.73 7.59 -16.83
N PRO A 264 14.05 7.82 -16.93
CA PRO A 264 14.92 7.00 -17.78
C PRO A 264 14.94 5.53 -17.36
N GLU A 265 15.18 4.64 -18.33
CA GLU A 265 15.36 3.22 -18.05
C GLU A 265 16.52 3.01 -17.05
N GLY A 266 16.28 2.18 -16.05
CA GLY A 266 17.23 1.89 -14.97
C GLY A 266 17.07 2.77 -13.73
N GLU A 267 16.46 3.95 -13.85
CA GLU A 267 16.36 4.94 -12.78
C GLU A 267 15.11 4.74 -11.90
N PRO A 268 15.18 5.16 -10.62
CA PRO A 268 14.01 5.20 -9.75
C PRO A 268 13.06 6.32 -10.16
N TYR A 269 11.76 6.03 -10.09
CA TYR A 269 10.71 7.05 -10.26
C TYR A 269 10.85 8.17 -9.22
N VAL A 270 10.53 9.41 -9.57
CA VAL A 270 10.61 10.53 -8.62
C VAL A 270 9.35 10.59 -7.75
N PHE A 271 8.18 10.21 -8.30
CA PHE A 271 6.88 10.12 -7.62
C PHE A 271 6.82 8.88 -6.70
N GLN A 272 7.63 8.89 -5.65
CA GLN A 272 7.62 7.89 -4.58
C GLN A 272 8.13 8.48 -3.26
N ILE A 273 7.90 7.82 -2.14
CA ILE A 273 8.43 8.24 -0.84
C ILE A 273 9.82 7.65 -0.66
N VAL A 274 10.85 8.51 -0.57
CA VAL A 274 12.22 8.08 -0.29
C VAL A 274 12.40 7.85 1.20
N PHE A 275 13.03 6.73 1.56
CA PHE A 275 13.43 6.45 2.94
C PHE A 275 14.95 6.63 3.09
N LYS A 276 15.38 7.37 4.11
CA LYS A 276 16.78 7.58 4.48
C LYS A 276 16.99 7.04 5.89
N ASP A 277 17.94 6.12 6.05
CA ASP A 277 18.25 5.47 7.33
C ASP A 277 17.00 4.88 8.03
N GLY A 278 16.11 4.25 7.25
CA GLY A 278 14.87 3.65 7.73
C GLY A 278 13.75 4.65 8.08
N LYS A 279 13.94 5.94 7.83
CA LYS A 279 12.95 7.00 8.08
C LYS A 279 12.36 7.53 6.78
N PRO A 280 11.04 7.72 6.68
CA PRO A 280 10.42 8.32 5.50
C PRO A 280 10.83 9.79 5.36
N GLN A 281 10.98 10.25 4.12
CA GLN A 281 11.07 11.69 3.82
C GLN A 281 9.85 12.42 4.43
N PRO A 282 10.03 13.57 5.10
CA PRO A 282 8.91 14.33 5.66
C PRO A 282 7.90 14.79 4.60
N PRO A 283 6.61 14.95 4.94
CA PRO A 283 5.57 15.46 4.03
C PRO A 283 5.97 16.73 3.25
N SER A 284 6.64 17.68 3.92
CA SER A 284 7.13 18.91 3.30
C SER A 284 8.14 18.66 2.18
N GLU A 285 9.10 17.74 2.37
CA GLU A 285 10.06 17.37 1.32
C GLU A 285 9.38 16.69 0.13
N ILE A 286 8.29 15.94 0.38
CA ILE A 286 7.48 15.34 -0.70
C ILE A 286 6.83 16.45 -1.52
N VAL A 287 6.20 17.41 -0.85
CA VAL A 287 5.56 18.56 -1.50
C VAL A 287 6.57 19.36 -2.31
N ASP A 288 7.76 19.65 -1.76
CA ASP A 288 8.82 20.36 -2.46
C ASP A 288 9.23 19.62 -3.73
N LYS A 289 9.45 18.30 -3.65
CA LYS A 289 9.80 17.46 -4.79
C LYS A 289 8.72 17.48 -5.90
N LEU A 290 7.46 17.62 -5.52
CA LEU A 290 6.36 17.72 -6.48
C LEU A 290 6.20 19.13 -7.05
N ASN A 291 6.32 20.16 -6.21
CA ASN A 291 5.78 21.50 -6.47
C ASN A 291 6.83 22.61 -6.67
N SER A 292 8.12 22.32 -6.38
CA SER A 292 9.22 23.29 -6.39
C SER A 292 9.33 24.02 -7.74
N LYS A 293 9.42 25.35 -7.65
CA LYS A 293 9.71 26.25 -8.78
C LYS A 293 11.21 26.47 -9.00
N ARG A 294 12.08 25.88 -8.17
CA ARG A 294 13.52 25.98 -8.38
C ARG A 294 13.88 25.31 -9.70
N LYS A 295 14.87 25.87 -10.40
CA LYS A 295 15.47 25.25 -11.57
C LYS A 295 16.80 24.62 -11.19
N ILE A 296 17.07 23.44 -11.73
CA ILE A 296 18.37 22.77 -11.63
C ILE A 296 19.31 23.30 -12.73
N SER A 297 20.56 22.88 -12.72
CA SER A 297 21.64 23.50 -13.52
C SER A 297 21.43 23.44 -15.04
N ASP A 298 20.62 22.51 -15.54
CA ASP A 298 20.26 22.40 -16.96
C ASP A 298 19.06 23.28 -17.36
N GLY A 299 18.50 24.06 -16.42
CA GLY A 299 17.36 24.93 -16.63
C GLY A 299 16.00 24.25 -16.49
N GLN A 300 15.94 22.95 -16.21
CA GLN A 300 14.69 22.26 -15.90
C GLN A 300 14.21 22.59 -14.49
N TYR A 301 12.89 22.56 -14.28
CA TYR A 301 12.32 22.66 -12.94
C TYR A 301 12.72 21.47 -12.07
N GLU A 302 12.86 21.66 -10.77
CA GLU A 302 13.06 20.57 -9.81
C GLU A 302 11.73 19.84 -9.54
N GLY A 303 10.64 20.60 -9.40
CA GLY A 303 9.32 20.05 -9.12
C GLY A 303 8.72 19.32 -10.33
N ILE A 304 8.40 18.03 -10.17
CA ILE A 304 7.89 17.21 -11.29
C ILE A 304 6.54 17.70 -11.83
N PHE A 305 5.68 18.31 -11.01
CA PHE A 305 4.46 18.95 -11.51
C PHE A 305 4.78 20.11 -12.47
N ARG A 306 5.83 20.89 -12.18
CA ARG A 306 6.24 22.03 -13.02
C ARG A 306 6.80 21.56 -14.34
N ARG A 307 7.56 20.46 -14.34
CA ARG A 307 8.00 19.80 -15.58
C ARG A 307 6.82 19.34 -16.41
N ALA A 308 5.83 18.72 -15.77
CA ALA A 308 4.61 18.28 -16.44
C ALA A 308 3.79 19.44 -17.04
N GLN A 309 3.72 20.59 -16.36
CA GLN A 309 3.10 21.81 -16.93
C GLN A 309 3.83 22.26 -18.20
N LYS A 310 5.16 22.26 -18.18
CA LYS A 310 5.98 22.66 -19.33
C LYS A 310 5.81 21.70 -20.52
N GLU A 311 5.85 20.40 -20.23
CA GLU A 311 5.84 19.36 -21.27
C GLU A 311 4.44 19.14 -21.86
N TYR A 312 3.42 18.96 -21.02
CA TYR A 312 2.09 18.58 -21.50
C TYR A 312 1.15 19.75 -21.76
N LEU A 313 1.37 20.90 -21.10
CA LEU A 313 0.53 22.08 -21.26
C LEU A 313 1.21 23.19 -22.07
N GLU A 314 2.45 22.96 -22.53
CA GLU A 314 3.27 23.90 -23.29
C GLU A 314 3.39 25.29 -22.64
N MET A 315 3.31 25.34 -21.31
CA MET A 315 3.38 26.60 -20.57
C MET A 315 4.80 27.17 -20.61
N SER A 316 4.91 28.47 -20.86
CA SER A 316 6.15 29.24 -20.71
C SER A 316 6.61 29.27 -19.26
N ASP A 317 7.89 29.59 -19.05
CA ASP A 317 8.45 29.72 -17.70
C ASP A 317 7.71 30.81 -16.91
N GLU A 318 7.35 31.93 -17.55
CA GLU A 318 6.57 33.02 -16.94
C GLU A 318 5.18 32.54 -16.50
N GLU A 319 4.49 31.73 -17.31
CA GLU A 319 3.19 31.17 -16.98
C GLU A 319 3.28 30.15 -15.83
N ILE A 320 4.33 29.32 -15.81
CA ILE A 320 4.56 28.35 -14.72
C ILE A 320 4.83 29.10 -13.41
N GLU A 321 5.66 30.14 -13.44
CA GLU A 321 5.93 30.99 -12.27
C GLU A 321 4.66 31.69 -11.76
N ALA A 322 3.77 32.12 -12.65
CA ALA A 322 2.49 32.71 -12.28
C ALA A 322 1.44 31.68 -11.83
N SER A 323 1.58 30.41 -12.24
CA SER A 323 0.59 29.37 -11.97
C SER A 323 0.57 28.92 -10.51
N GLN A 324 -0.64 28.66 -10.02
CA GLN A 324 -0.83 28.03 -8.72
C GLN A 324 -0.50 26.53 -8.81
N GLY A 325 0.49 26.11 -8.02
CA GLY A 325 0.92 24.72 -7.91
C GLY A 325 -0.06 23.82 -7.17
N LEU A 326 0.45 22.79 -6.50
CA LEU A 326 -0.31 22.11 -5.44
C LEU A 326 -0.72 23.15 -4.38
N ASP A 327 -2.00 23.14 -4.02
CA ASP A 327 -2.60 24.09 -3.07
C ASP A 327 -2.54 23.50 -1.66
N ILE A 328 -1.42 23.77 -0.99
CA ILE A 328 -1.12 23.24 0.34
C ILE A 328 -1.89 23.93 1.47
N GLU A 329 -2.48 25.10 1.19
CA GLU A 329 -3.34 25.80 2.15
C GLU A 329 -4.70 25.11 2.27
N LYS A 330 -5.19 24.51 1.17
CA LYS A 330 -6.44 23.75 1.13
C LYS A 330 -6.24 22.27 1.46
N ILE A 331 -5.15 21.68 1.00
CA ILE A 331 -4.82 20.27 1.18
C ILE A 331 -3.48 20.17 1.89
N SER A 332 -3.47 19.72 3.15
CA SER A 332 -2.24 19.63 3.94
C SER A 332 -1.17 18.76 3.28
N GLU A 333 0.09 19.03 3.60
CA GLU A 333 1.25 18.25 3.13
C GLU A 333 1.11 16.76 3.47
N SER A 334 0.55 16.45 4.65
CA SER A 334 0.29 15.06 5.08
C SER A 334 -0.68 14.32 4.15
N LYS A 335 -1.73 15.00 3.68
CA LYS A 335 -2.68 14.43 2.71
C LYS A 335 -2.02 14.23 1.35
N ILE A 336 -1.15 15.15 0.92
CA ILE A 336 -0.37 14.98 -0.32
C ILE A 336 0.58 13.78 -0.19
N ALA A 337 1.30 13.67 0.92
CA ALA A 337 2.17 12.53 1.23
C ALA A 337 1.39 11.21 1.20
N TYR A 338 0.19 11.19 1.76
CA TYR A 338 -0.70 10.03 1.71
C TYR A 338 -1.07 9.64 0.26
N VAL A 339 -1.41 10.61 -0.60
CA VAL A 339 -1.70 10.32 -2.01
C VAL A 339 -0.49 9.71 -2.71
N VAL A 340 0.71 10.25 -2.46
CA VAL A 340 1.96 9.68 -3.01
C VAL A 340 2.16 8.25 -2.50
N GLU A 341 1.99 8.01 -1.20
CA GLU A 341 2.16 6.68 -0.61
C GLU A 341 1.25 5.63 -1.27
N ARG A 342 0.00 6.00 -1.58
CA ARG A 342 -0.98 5.12 -2.22
C ARG A 342 -0.73 4.92 -3.72
N LEU A 343 -0.26 5.95 -4.44
CA LEU A 343 -0.11 5.92 -5.90
C LEU A 343 1.28 5.48 -6.39
N GLN A 344 2.33 5.63 -5.59
CA GLN A 344 3.72 5.39 -6.02
C GLN A 344 4.00 4.00 -6.61
N GLY A 345 3.24 2.98 -6.20
CA GLY A 345 3.44 1.60 -6.64
C GLY A 345 2.53 1.14 -7.77
N ILE A 346 1.61 2.00 -8.24
CA ILE A 346 0.62 1.67 -9.26
C ILE A 346 0.98 2.40 -10.55
N SER A 347 0.91 1.76 -11.71
CA SER A 347 1.02 2.47 -12.98
C SER A 347 -0.34 3.08 -13.36
N ILE A 348 -0.30 4.36 -13.73
CA ILE A 348 -1.46 5.09 -14.24
C ILE A 348 -1.47 5.08 -15.77
N THR A 349 -0.28 5.13 -16.39
CA THR A 349 -0.14 5.20 -17.85
C THR A 349 -0.28 3.83 -18.52
N GLU A 350 0.09 2.75 -17.83
CA GLU A 350 -0.01 1.37 -18.31
C GLU A 350 -0.91 0.52 -17.42
N ASN A 351 -1.86 -0.19 -18.02
CA ASN A 351 -2.69 -1.16 -17.31
C ASN A 351 -3.10 -2.29 -18.25
N LYS A 352 -2.92 -3.54 -17.82
CA LYS A 352 -3.29 -4.74 -18.59
C LYS A 352 -4.80 -4.85 -18.81
N ASN A 353 -5.60 -4.23 -17.95
CA ASN A 353 -7.05 -4.18 -18.02
C ASN A 353 -7.58 -3.03 -18.92
N LYS A 354 -6.72 -2.34 -19.69
CA LYS A 354 -7.11 -1.27 -20.66
C LYS A 354 -8.23 -1.67 -21.63
N GLY A 355 -8.36 -2.96 -21.96
CA GLY A 355 -9.46 -3.47 -22.78
C GLY A 355 -10.85 -3.40 -22.15
N GLN A 356 -10.97 -3.06 -20.86
CA GLN A 356 -12.24 -2.95 -20.13
C GLN A 356 -12.81 -1.52 -20.06
N GLY A 357 -12.14 -0.54 -20.66
CA GLY A 357 -12.56 0.87 -20.69
C GLY A 357 -11.42 1.85 -20.38
N ASP A 358 -11.69 3.15 -20.54
CA ASP A 358 -10.78 4.23 -20.14
C ASP A 358 -10.81 4.40 -18.60
N LEU A 359 -10.00 3.61 -17.88
CA LEU A 359 -9.92 3.63 -16.41
C LEU A 359 -9.61 5.04 -15.85
N LEU A 360 -8.78 5.81 -16.55
CA LEU A 360 -8.43 7.18 -16.17
C LEU A 360 -9.59 8.15 -16.40
N GLY A 361 -10.21 8.09 -17.58
CA GLY A 361 -11.40 8.88 -17.88
C GLY A 361 -12.53 8.60 -16.89
N GLU A 362 -12.80 7.32 -16.60
CA GLU A 362 -13.81 6.92 -15.61
C GLU A 362 -13.47 7.39 -14.19
N PHE A 363 -12.20 7.37 -13.80
CA PHE A 363 -11.74 7.87 -12.51
C PHE A 363 -12.06 9.36 -12.34
N PHE A 364 -11.67 10.18 -13.31
CA PHE A 364 -11.93 11.62 -13.26
C PHE A 364 -13.41 11.94 -13.44
N GLU A 365 -14.12 11.26 -14.34
CA GLU A 365 -15.57 11.43 -14.51
C GLU A 365 -16.31 11.16 -13.21
N ALA A 366 -15.95 10.10 -12.48
CA ALA A 366 -16.61 9.76 -11.23
C ALA A 366 -16.37 10.80 -10.13
N ILE A 367 -15.18 11.41 -10.05
CA ILE A 367 -14.91 12.52 -9.12
C ILE A 367 -15.77 13.72 -9.48
N VAL A 368 -15.80 14.10 -10.76
CA VAL A 368 -16.54 15.27 -11.19
C VAL A 368 -18.05 15.06 -11.02
N ARG A 369 -18.57 13.88 -11.38
CA ARG A 369 -19.99 13.54 -11.27
C ARG A 369 -20.50 13.57 -9.84
N ASN A 370 -19.67 13.18 -8.87
CA ASN A 370 -20.08 13.15 -7.47
C ASN A 370 -19.89 14.51 -6.78
N GLY A 371 -18.82 15.25 -7.10
CA GLY A 371 -18.50 16.51 -6.44
C GLY A 371 -19.08 17.79 -7.06
N PHE A 372 -19.33 17.81 -8.38
CA PHE A 372 -19.73 19.04 -9.10
C PHE A 372 -21.24 19.14 -9.36
N LYS A 373 -22.03 18.16 -8.89
CA LYS A 373 -23.41 17.95 -9.37
C LYS A 373 -24.45 19.02 -8.99
N GLN A 374 -24.11 20.17 -8.40
CA GLN A 374 -25.14 21.09 -7.89
C GLN A 374 -24.94 22.62 -8.02
N SER A 375 -24.18 23.19 -8.98
CA SER A 375 -24.26 24.67 -9.10
C SER A 375 -24.02 25.36 -10.45
N LYS A 376 -23.48 24.73 -11.51
CA LYS A 376 -23.09 25.47 -12.73
C LYS A 376 -23.58 24.93 -14.09
N GLY A 377 -24.48 23.94 -14.12
CA GLY A 377 -25.00 23.39 -15.39
C GLY A 377 -23.94 22.71 -16.28
N GLN A 378 -22.79 22.35 -15.70
CA GLN A 378 -21.74 21.61 -16.38
C GLN A 378 -22.09 20.11 -16.34
N PHE A 379 -22.37 19.54 -17.52
CA PHE A 379 -22.61 18.11 -17.70
C PHE A 379 -21.53 17.55 -18.63
N PHE A 380 -21.06 16.33 -18.35
CA PHE A 380 -20.24 15.61 -19.33
C PHE A 380 -21.08 15.29 -20.56
N THR A 381 -20.48 15.49 -21.72
CA THR A 381 -21.00 14.97 -22.97
C THR A 381 -20.68 13.48 -22.99
N HIS A 382 -21.71 12.64 -23.07
CA HIS A 382 -21.56 11.19 -23.03
C HIS A 382 -20.56 10.71 -24.11
N GLN A 383 -19.68 9.74 -23.80
CA GLN A 383 -18.65 9.25 -24.73
C GLN A 383 -19.20 8.93 -26.12
N ASN A 384 -20.33 8.21 -26.21
CA ASN A 384 -21.02 7.95 -27.48
C ASN A 384 -21.35 9.21 -28.31
N ILE A 385 -21.67 10.34 -27.69
CA ILE A 385 -21.91 11.61 -28.40
C ILE A 385 -20.58 12.19 -28.91
N VAL A 386 -19.53 12.13 -28.10
CA VAL A 386 -18.18 12.58 -28.51
C VAL A 386 -17.67 11.73 -29.68
N LEU A 387 -17.77 10.40 -29.57
CA LEU A 387 -17.40 9.45 -30.63
C LEU A 387 -18.21 9.71 -31.90
N PHE A 388 -19.52 9.92 -31.78
CA PHE A 388 -20.35 10.29 -32.92
C PHE A 388 -19.86 11.58 -33.59
N CYS A 389 -19.52 12.62 -32.82
CA CYS A 389 -18.99 13.87 -33.36
C CYS A 389 -17.64 13.69 -34.07
N ILE A 390 -16.72 12.93 -33.48
CA ILE A 390 -15.40 12.63 -34.09
C ILE A 390 -15.60 11.91 -35.43
N LEU A 391 -16.42 10.86 -35.45
CA LEU A 391 -16.73 10.08 -36.66
C LEU A 391 -17.46 10.93 -37.71
N ALA A 392 -18.43 11.75 -37.29
CA ALA A 392 -19.18 12.62 -38.19
C ALA A 392 -18.30 13.72 -38.81
N LEU A 393 -17.30 14.20 -38.06
CA LEU A 393 -16.32 15.19 -38.50
C LEU A 393 -15.12 14.57 -39.23
N LYS A 394 -14.99 13.22 -39.23
CA LYS A 394 -13.86 12.48 -39.81
C LYS A 394 -12.51 12.91 -39.24
N LEU A 395 -12.45 12.99 -37.92
CA LEU A 395 -11.25 13.36 -37.16
C LEU A 395 -10.53 12.14 -36.57
N ASP A 396 -10.98 10.94 -36.91
CA ASP A 396 -10.43 9.64 -36.49
C ASP A 396 -9.27 9.15 -37.37
#